data_AF-A0A497FPX1-F1
#
_entry.id   AF-A0A497FPX1-F1
#
_cell.length_a   1.000
_cell.length_b   1.000
_cell.length_c   1.000
_cell.angle_alpha   90.00
_cell.angle_beta   90.00
_cell.angle_gamma   90.00
#
_symmetry.space_group_name_H-M   'P 1'
#
loop_
_entity.id
_entity.type
_entity.pdbx_description
1 polymer ?
#
loop_
_entity_poly.entity_id
_entity_poly.type
_entity_poly.pdbx_seq_one_letter_code
_entity_poly.pdbx_strand_id
1 'polypeptide(L)'
;MDGDLKYLLQATYIIETFILYFSLFLITFVVRVQNNIRALKLWGYYLMVSTIFSFFTTVFLEENVNFNVTLLVLHFLAVILTWALAIKVWVKQK
;
A
#
# COMPACT_ATOMS: atom_id res chain seq x y z
N MET A 1 -27.71 5.65 0.41
CA MET A 1 -27.06 4.63 1.28
C MET A 1 -26.04 3.81 0.52
N ASP A 2 -26.40 3.04 -0.53
CA ASP A 2 -25.39 2.26 -1.28
C ASP A 2 -24.38 3.13 -2.04
N GLY A 3 -24.82 4.26 -2.60
CA GLY A 3 -23.94 5.25 -3.24
C GLY A 3 -22.95 5.87 -2.26
N ASP A 4 -23.42 6.29 -1.07
CA ASP A 4 -22.58 6.95 -0.06
C ASP A 4 -21.46 6.02 0.45
N LEU A 5 -21.76 4.72 0.60
CA LEU A 5 -20.79 3.70 0.98
C LEU A 5 -19.73 3.50 -0.11
N LYS A 6 -20.14 3.44 -1.38
CA LYS A 6 -19.20 3.32 -2.52
C LYS A 6 -18.27 4.52 -2.62
N TYR A 7 -18.78 5.74 -2.45
CA TYR A 7 -17.95 6.95 -2.43
C TYR A 7 -16.96 6.95 -1.27
N LEU A 8 -17.39 6.54 -0.08
CA LEU A 8 -16.51 6.44 1.09
C LEU A 8 -15.39 5.42 0.87
N LEU A 9 -15.71 4.24 0.29
CA LEU A 9 -14.74 3.21 -0.05
C LEU A 9 -13.74 3.70 -1.10
N GLN A 10 -14.21 4.38 -2.14
CA GLN A 10 -13.34 4.93 -3.18
C GLN A 10 -12.40 6.01 -2.62
N ALA A 11 -12.90 6.91 -1.78
CA ALA A 11 -12.08 7.91 -1.10
C ALA A 11 -11.02 7.27 -0.19
N THR A 12 -11.42 6.27 0.59
CA THR A 12 -10.51 5.50 1.45
C THR A 12 -9.41 4.83 0.62
N TYR A 13 -9.79 4.25 -0.52
CA TYR A 13 -8.86 3.57 -1.41
C TYR A 13 -7.80 4.51 -2.02
N ILE A 14 -8.22 5.72 -2.42
CA ILE A 14 -7.31 6.76 -2.90
C ILE A 14 -6.34 7.18 -1.78
N ILE A 15 -6.86 7.44 -0.57
CA ILE A 15 -6.06 7.85 0.58
C ILE A 15 -5.05 6.76 0.94
N GLU A 16 -5.47 5.50 0.97
CA GLU A 16 -4.59 4.37 1.29
C GLU A 16 -3.47 4.21 0.26
N THR A 17 -3.79 4.33 -1.03
CA THR A 17 -2.80 4.31 -2.11
C THR A 17 -1.79 5.44 -1.95
N PHE A 18 -2.24 6.65 -1.60
CA PHE A 18 -1.36 7.78 -1.31
C PHE A 18 -0.46 7.55 -0.08
N ILE A 19 -1.01 6.99 0.99
CA ILE A 19 -0.26 6.63 2.21
C ILE A 19 0.83 5.60 1.89
N LEU A 20 0.56 4.63 1.02
CA LEU A 20 1.58 3.67 0.58
C LEU A 20 2.73 4.35 -0.16
N TYR A 21 2.45 5.27 -1.08
CA TYR A 21 3.50 6.04 -1.73
C TYR A 21 4.29 6.91 -0.74
N PHE A 22 3.63 7.54 0.23
CA PHE A 22 4.31 8.28 1.29
C PHE A 22 5.18 7.38 2.18
N SER A 23 4.71 6.15 2.45
CA SER A 23 5.42 5.20 3.30
C SER A 23 6.75 4.71 2.70
N LEU A 24 6.90 4.71 1.37
CA LEU A 24 8.18 4.44 0.70
C LEU A 24 9.30 5.37 1.22
N PHE A 25 8.96 6.64 1.43
CA PHE A 25 9.88 7.63 1.99
C PHE A 25 10.16 7.36 3.46
N LEU A 26 9.10 7.07 4.25
CA LEU A 26 9.21 6.84 5.68
C LEU A 26 10.04 5.59 6.01
N ILE A 27 9.88 4.49 5.27
CA ILE A 27 10.65 3.26 5.45
C ILE A 27 12.12 3.50 5.16
N THR A 28 12.43 4.29 4.13
CA THR A 28 13.81 4.66 3.82
C THR A 28 14.45 5.40 4.99
N PHE A 29 13.70 6.25 5.70
CA PHE A 29 14.17 6.97 6.88
C PHE A 29 14.25 6.08 8.13
N VAL A 30 13.15 5.42 8.50
CA VAL A 30 13.04 4.60 9.72
C VAL A 30 14.04 3.45 9.70
N VAL A 31 14.18 2.74 8.57
CA VAL A 31 15.09 1.60 8.51
C VAL A 31 16.56 2.07 8.50
N ARG A 32 16.88 3.23 7.91
CA ARG A 32 18.23 3.82 8.01
C ARG A 32 18.58 4.26 9.43
N VAL A 33 17.62 4.79 10.18
CA VAL A 33 17.88 5.39 11.50
C VAL A 33 17.81 4.34 12.62
N GLN A 34 16.87 3.40 12.57
CA GLN A 34 16.55 2.54 13.73
C GLN A 34 17.04 1.10 13.61
N ASN A 35 17.49 0.65 12.44
CA ASN A 35 17.95 -0.73 12.21
C ASN A 35 16.98 -1.81 12.74
N ASN A 36 15.68 -1.53 12.73
CA ASN A 36 14.68 -2.31 13.47
C ASN A 36 13.95 -3.33 12.58
N ILE A 37 14.38 -4.59 12.66
CA ILE A 37 13.81 -5.71 11.89
C ILE A 37 12.33 -5.96 12.26
N ARG A 38 11.89 -5.65 13.50
CA ARG A 38 10.50 -5.85 13.93
C ARG A 38 9.55 -4.91 13.19
N ALA A 39 9.95 -3.67 12.98
CA ALA A 39 9.20 -2.69 12.20
C ALA A 39 9.03 -3.16 10.74
N LEU A 40 10.07 -3.75 10.16
CA LEU A 40 10.02 -4.30 8.78
C LEU A 40 9.01 -5.44 8.65
N LYS A 41 8.94 -6.34 9.65
CA LYS A 41 7.97 -7.45 9.65
C LYS A 41 6.53 -6.96 9.78
N LEU A 42 6.25 -6.06 10.73
CA LEU A 42 4.93 -5.47 10.90
C LEU A 42 4.48 -4.75 9.62
N TRP A 43 5.42 -4.05 8.98
CA TRP A 43 5.19 -3.38 7.71
C TRP A 43 4.83 -4.37 6.59
N GLY A 44 5.53 -5.50 6.50
CA GLY A 44 5.19 -6.56 5.53
C GLY A 44 3.77 -7.11 5.70
N TYR A 45 3.31 -7.30 6.94
CA TYR A 45 1.92 -7.71 7.21
C TYR A 45 0.91 -6.64 6.79
N TYR A 46 1.20 -5.36 7.07
CA TYR A 46 0.35 -4.25 6.64
C TYR A 46 0.20 -4.23 5.11
N LEU A 47 1.32 -4.36 4.36
CA LEU A 47 1.29 -4.40 2.90
C LEU A 47 0.42 -5.54 2.37
N MET A 48 0.48 -6.72 3.00
CA MET A 48 -0.32 -7.88 2.58
C MET A 48 -1.82 -7.65 2.79
N VAL A 49 -2.21 -7.13 3.97
CA VAL A 49 -3.62 -6.81 4.27
C VAL A 49 -4.14 -5.71 3.35
N SER A 50 -3.36 -4.65 3.16
CA SER A 50 -3.68 -3.53 2.26
C SER A 50 -3.89 -4.00 0.82
N THR A 51 -3.03 -4.90 0.34
CA THR A 51 -3.15 -5.50 -0.99
C THR A 51 -4.47 -6.27 -1.15
N ILE A 52 -4.80 -7.12 -0.18
CA ILE A 52 -6.04 -7.91 -0.21
C ILE A 52 -7.26 -6.96 -0.21
N PHE A 53 -7.26 -5.97 0.68
CA PHE A 53 -8.32 -4.97 0.76
C PHE A 53 -8.50 -4.20 -0.55
N SER A 54 -7.40 -3.77 -1.19
CA SER A 54 -7.43 -3.04 -2.45
C SER A 54 -8.02 -3.85 -3.61
N PHE A 55 -7.72 -5.15 -3.66
CA PHE A 55 -8.29 -6.06 -4.64
C PHE A 55 -9.81 -6.19 -4.46
N PHE A 56 -10.27 -6.47 -3.24
CA PHE A 56 -11.71 -6.57 -2.96
C PHE A 56 -12.44 -5.26 -3.22
N THR A 57 -11.84 -4.12 -2.84
CA THR A 57 -12.43 -2.80 -3.08
C THR A 57 -12.57 -2.51 -4.57
N THR A 58 -11.58 -2.89 -5.39
CA THR A 58 -11.65 -2.74 -6.84
C THR A 58 -12.76 -3.59 -7.46
N VAL A 59 -12.94 -4.83 -6.99
CA VAL A 59 -14.03 -5.71 -7.45
C VAL A 59 -15.39 -5.18 -7.03
N PHE A 60 -15.50 -4.59 -5.84
CA PHE A 60 -16.76 -4.05 -5.30
C PHE A 60 -17.17 -2.71 -5.95
N LEU A 61 -16.20 -1.89 -6.36
CA LEU A 61 -16.44 -0.61 -7.01
C LEU A 61 -16.62 -0.79 -8.52
N GLU A 62 -17.85 -1.11 -8.93
CA GLU A 62 -18.22 -1.26 -10.35
C GLU A 62 -18.29 0.09 -11.10
N GLU A 63 -18.39 1.21 -10.38
CA GLU A 63 -18.41 2.55 -10.96
C GLU A 63 -16.99 3.02 -11.29
N ASN A 64 -16.79 3.57 -12.49
CA ASN A 64 -15.48 4.04 -12.95
C ASN A 64 -14.41 2.93 -12.95
N VAL A 65 -14.73 1.75 -13.51
CA VAL A 65 -13.84 0.57 -13.57
C VAL A 65 -12.40 0.90 -13.98
N ASN A 66 -12.22 1.70 -15.03
CA ASN A 66 -10.88 2.10 -15.51
C ASN A 66 -10.07 2.84 -14.44
N PHE A 67 -10.72 3.71 -13.66
CA PHE A 67 -10.08 4.43 -12.57
C PHE A 67 -9.72 3.50 -11.41
N ASN A 68 -10.63 2.60 -11.01
CA ASN A 68 -10.37 1.66 -9.91
C ASN A 68 -9.28 0.64 -10.27
N VAL A 69 -9.26 0.16 -11.52
CA VAL A 69 -8.17 -0.69 -12.03
C VAL A 69 -6.85 0.07 -12.07
N THR A 70 -6.86 1.35 -12.46
CA THR A 70 -5.65 2.19 -12.42
C THR A 70 -5.15 2.36 -10.99
N LEU A 71 -6.03 2.60 -10.03
CA LEU A 71 -5.68 2.65 -8.61
C LEU A 71 -5.09 1.31 -8.14
N LEU A 72 -5.63 0.18 -8.56
CA LEU A 72 -5.10 -1.15 -8.23
C LEU A 72 -3.69 -1.35 -8.76
N VAL A 73 -3.44 -0.94 -10.01
CA VAL A 73 -2.10 -1.01 -10.61
C VAL A 73 -1.11 -0.12 -9.84
N LEU A 74 -1.51 1.12 -9.51
CA LEU A 74 -0.69 2.04 -8.71
C LEU A 74 -0.41 1.48 -7.31
N HIS A 75 -1.42 0.87 -6.68
CA HIS A 75 -1.30 0.26 -5.37
C HIS A 75 -0.31 -0.91 -5.39
N PHE A 76 -0.44 -1.83 -6.35
CA PHE A 76 0.52 -2.93 -6.52
C PHE A 76 1.93 -2.42 -6.81
N LEU A 77 2.07 -1.38 -7.63
CA LEU A 77 3.37 -0.77 -7.91
C LEU A 77 4.00 -0.23 -6.62
N ALA A 78 3.22 0.47 -5.79
CA ALA A 78 3.68 0.96 -4.50
C ALA A 78 4.13 -0.19 -3.58
N VAL A 79 3.35 -1.28 -3.50
CA VAL A 79 3.70 -2.47 -2.69
C VAL A 79 5.00 -3.12 -3.18
N ILE A 80 5.16 -3.32 -4.48
CA ILE A 80 6.36 -3.92 -5.08
C ILE A 80 7.59 -3.05 -4.81
N LEU A 81 7.49 -1.74 -5.04
CA LEU A 81 8.58 -0.79 -4.77
C LEU A 81 8.94 -0.78 -3.27
N THR A 82 7.93 -0.90 -2.40
CA THR A 82 8.13 -0.93 -0.96
C THR A 82 8.91 -2.18 -0.53
N TRP A 83 8.54 -3.35 -1.06
CA TRP A 83 9.27 -4.58 -0.83
C TRP A 83 10.68 -4.55 -1.40
N ALA A 84 10.88 -4.00 -2.60
CA ALA A 84 12.20 -3.87 -3.21
C ALA A 84 13.15 -3.02 -2.35
N LEU A 85 12.65 -1.90 -1.81
CA LEU A 85 13.39 -1.07 -0.87
C LEU A 85 13.68 -1.82 0.45
N ALA A 86 12.68 -2.47 1.03
CA ALA A 86 12.83 -3.27 2.25
C ALA A 86 13.92 -4.34 2.11
N ILE A 87 13.91 -5.11 1.01
CA ILE A 87 14.90 -6.15 0.72
C ILE A 87 16.30 -5.54 0.56
N LYS A 88 16.42 -4.45 -0.22
CA LYS A 88 17.70 -3.75 -0.41
C LYS A 88 18.30 -3.30 0.91
N VAL A 89 17.47 -2.83 1.84
CA VAL A 89 17.94 -2.40 3.15
C VAL A 89 18.32 -3.60 4.03
N TRP A 90 17.54 -4.69 4.03
CA TRP A 90 17.88 -5.91 4.76
C TRP A 90 19.22 -6.50 4.29
N VAL A 91 19.45 -6.60 2.97
CA VAL A 91 20.71 -7.14 2.42
C VAL A 91 21.94 -6.33 2.88
N LYS A 92 21.81 -5.01 3.02
CA LYS A 92 22.92 -4.16 3.48
C LYS A 92 23.22 -4.25 4.98
N GLN A 93 22.33 -4.81 5.78
CA GLN A 93 22.51 -4.98 7.23
C GLN A 93 23.18 -6.31 7.61
N LYS A 94 23.26 -7.27 6.67
CA LYS A 94 24.01 -8.53 6.84
C LYS A 94 25.48 -8.32 6.45
#